data_AF-A0A142K3C0-F1
#
_entry.id   AF-A0A142K3C0-F1
#
_cell.length_a   1.000
_cell.length_b   1.000
_cell.length_c   1.000
_cell.angle_alpha   90.00
_cell.angle_beta   90.00
_cell.angle_gamma   90.00
#
_symmetry.space_group_name_H-M   'P 1'
#
loop_
_entity.id
_entity.type
_entity.pdbx_description
1 polymer ?
#
loop_
_entity_poly.entity_id
_entity_poly.type
_entity_poly.pdbx_seq_one_letter_code
_entity_poly.pdbx_strand_id
1 'polypeptide(L)'
;LIYFHDHTLMIILMILTIVSYMMMAMTYNKYIDRYLLEGQMIEVAWTIAPAIILIFIAVPSLRLLYLMDEINNPTLTLKTIGHQWYWSYEYSDFIKVEFDSYMIPQNELHNYSFRLLDVDNRTTLPTNTFIRMI
;
A
#
# COMPACT_ATOMS: atom_id res chain seq x y z
N LEU A 1 -4.37 5.69 -4.36
CA LEU A 1 -4.03 4.65 -3.36
C LEU A 1 -4.90 4.75 -2.11
N ILE A 2 -4.96 5.91 -1.42
CA ILE A 2 -5.79 6.10 -0.21
C ILE A 2 -7.25 5.72 -0.45
N TYR A 3 -7.89 6.22 -1.52
CA TYR A 3 -9.27 5.83 -1.86
C TYR A 3 -9.46 4.33 -2.11
N PHE A 4 -8.46 3.66 -2.69
CA PHE A 4 -8.52 2.22 -2.89
C PHE A 4 -8.40 1.48 -1.55
N HIS A 5 -7.49 1.91 -0.69
CA HIS A 5 -7.34 1.40 0.66
C HIS A 5 -8.64 1.56 1.47
N ASP A 6 -9.27 2.72 1.43
CA ASP A 6 -10.53 2.95 2.17
C ASP A 6 -11.67 2.09 1.63
N HIS A 7 -11.72 1.89 0.31
CA HIS A 7 -12.67 1.00 -0.34
C HIS A 7 -12.48 -0.46 0.10
N THR A 8 -11.24 -0.97 0.10
CA THR A 8 -10.97 -2.35 0.54
C THR A 8 -11.21 -2.51 2.04
N LEU A 9 -10.84 -1.53 2.86
CA LEU A 9 -11.09 -1.54 4.30
C LEU A 9 -12.58 -1.58 4.63
N MET A 10 -13.41 -0.82 3.92
CA MET A 10 -14.86 -0.86 4.07
C MET A 10 -15.42 -2.28 3.84
N ILE A 11 -14.97 -2.96 2.78
CA ILE A 11 -15.40 -4.33 2.46
C ILE A 11 -14.94 -5.32 3.54
N ILE A 12 -13.68 -5.23 3.97
CA ILE A 12 -13.12 -6.10 5.03
C ILE A 12 -13.91 -5.92 6.33
N LEU A 13 -14.22 -4.68 6.72
CA LEU A 13 -14.99 -4.39 7.92
C LEU A 13 -16.43 -4.91 7.81
N MET A 14 -17.05 -4.81 6.63
CA MET A 14 -18.37 -5.42 6.38
C MET A 14 -18.35 -6.95 6.58
N ILE A 15 -17.33 -7.64 6.07
CA ILE A 15 -17.21 -9.10 6.26
C ILE A 15 -16.98 -9.43 7.74
N LEU A 16 -16.06 -8.72 8.41
CA LEU A 16 -15.76 -8.94 9.83
C LEU A 16 -16.99 -8.75 10.71
N THR A 17 -17.77 -7.69 10.47
CA THR A 17 -19.00 -7.44 11.24
C THR A 17 -20.03 -8.55 11.03
N ILE A 18 -20.28 -8.99 9.79
CA ILE A 18 -21.21 -10.10 9.50
C ILE A 18 -20.77 -11.39 10.19
N VAL A 19 -19.49 -11.75 10.08
CA VAL A 19 -18.95 -12.97 10.70
C VAL A 19 -19.03 -12.88 12.22
N SER A 20 -18.65 -11.75 12.81
CA SER A 20 -18.73 -11.54 14.26
C SER A 20 -20.17 -11.62 14.78
N TYR A 21 -21.13 -11.06 14.02
CA TYR A 21 -22.54 -11.10 14.36
C TYR A 21 -23.09 -12.53 14.29
N MET A 22 -22.76 -13.28 13.22
CA MET A 22 -23.15 -14.68 13.08
C MET A 22 -22.61 -15.54 14.23
N MET A 23 -21.33 -15.38 14.57
CA MET A 23 -20.72 -16.10 15.69
C MET A 23 -21.41 -15.78 17.02
N MET A 24 -21.65 -14.50 17.29
CA MET A 24 -22.34 -14.06 18.49
C MET A 24 -23.77 -14.63 18.56
N ALA A 25 -24.54 -14.53 17.46
CA ALA A 25 -25.89 -15.05 17.39
C ALA A 25 -25.95 -16.57 17.63
N MET A 26 -25.01 -17.34 17.06
CA MET A 26 -24.93 -18.78 17.29
C MET A 26 -24.64 -19.12 18.76
N THR A 27 -23.79 -18.35 19.45
CA THR A 27 -23.50 -18.58 20.88
C THR A 27 -24.69 -18.27 21.80
N TYR A 28 -25.58 -17.35 21.41
CA TYR A 28 -26.78 -17.02 22.19
C TYR A 28 -27.99 -17.91 21.89
N ASN A 29 -27.95 -18.67 20.79
CA ASN A 29 -29.07 -19.49 20.36
C ASN A 29 -29.25 -20.73 21.26
N LYS A 30 -30.48 -20.95 21.75
CA LYS A 30 -30.84 -22.09 22.60
C LYS A 30 -31.52 -23.23 21.84
N TYR A 31 -31.97 -22.98 20.60
CA TYR A 31 -32.67 -23.98 19.80
C TYR A 31 -31.67 -24.96 19.17
N ILE A 32 -32.02 -26.24 19.16
CA ILE A 32 -31.17 -27.32 18.65
C ILE A 32 -31.86 -27.94 17.45
N ASP A 33 -31.16 -27.97 16.31
CA ASP A 33 -31.50 -28.81 15.16
C ASP A 33 -30.40 -29.85 14.95
N ARG A 34 -30.80 -31.12 14.80
CA ARG A 34 -29.89 -32.28 14.62
C ARG A 34 -30.03 -32.94 13.25
N TYR A 35 -31.02 -32.56 12.46
CA TYR A 35 -31.34 -33.22 11.19
C TYR A 35 -30.80 -32.48 9.96
N LEU A 36 -30.25 -31.28 10.14
CA LEU A 36 -29.57 -30.53 9.07
C LEU A 36 -28.21 -31.18 8.75
N LEU A 37 -28.20 -32.15 7.84
CA LEU A 37 -26.99 -32.86 7.41
C LEU A 37 -26.33 -32.24 6.17
N GLU A 38 -27.14 -31.70 5.25
CA GLU A 38 -26.65 -31.10 4.01
C GLU A 38 -27.43 -29.82 3.67
N GLY A 39 -26.77 -28.91 2.98
CA GLY A 39 -27.30 -27.59 2.67
C GLY A 39 -26.74 -27.01 1.38
N GLN A 40 -26.81 -27.75 0.27
CA GLN A 40 -26.20 -27.37 -1.02
C GLN A 40 -26.48 -25.92 -1.43
N MET A 41 -27.71 -25.44 -1.21
CA MET A 41 -28.09 -24.06 -1.53
C MET A 41 -27.29 -23.02 -0.74
N ILE A 42 -26.96 -23.31 0.52
CA ILE A 42 -26.14 -22.43 1.38
C ILE A 42 -24.68 -22.49 0.92
N GLU A 43 -24.20 -23.66 0.50
CA GLU A 43 -22.84 -23.81 -0.01
C GLU A 43 -22.62 -22.99 -1.28
N VAL A 44 -23.58 -23.04 -2.20
CA VAL A 44 -23.56 -22.23 -3.42
C VAL A 44 -23.58 -20.74 -3.06
N ALA A 45 -24.44 -20.33 -2.11
CA ALA A 45 -24.54 -18.93 -1.69
C ALA A 45 -23.23 -18.40 -1.09
N TRP A 46 -22.59 -19.12 -0.15
CA TRP A 46 -21.34 -18.68 0.46
C TRP A 46 -20.12 -18.83 -0.47
N THR A 47 -20.26 -19.51 -1.61
CA THR A 47 -19.18 -19.61 -2.61
C THR A 47 -19.26 -18.44 -3.61
N ILE A 48 -20.46 -18.10 -4.05
CA ILE A 48 -20.69 -17.01 -5.00
C ILE A 48 -20.50 -15.64 -4.34
N ALA A 49 -20.96 -15.45 -3.09
CA ALA A 49 -20.88 -14.15 -2.43
C ALA A 49 -19.43 -13.63 -2.29
N PRO A 50 -18.44 -14.42 -1.80
CA PRO A 50 -17.04 -14.00 -1.77
C PRO A 50 -16.45 -13.78 -3.16
N ALA A 51 -16.81 -14.59 -4.14
CA ALA A 51 -16.32 -14.43 -5.51
C ALA A 51 -16.71 -13.06 -6.10
N ILE A 52 -17.96 -12.63 -5.87
CA ILE A 52 -18.43 -11.31 -6.29
C ILE A 52 -17.67 -10.20 -5.56
N ILE A 53 -17.50 -10.32 -4.24
CA ILE A 53 -16.75 -9.35 -3.43
C ILE A 53 -15.31 -9.19 -3.94
N LEU A 54 -14.64 -10.29 -4.30
CA LEU A 54 -13.29 -10.26 -4.84
C LEU A 54 -13.22 -9.51 -6.18
N ILE A 55 -14.23 -9.65 -7.05
CA ILE A 55 -14.30 -8.89 -8.30
C ILE A 55 -14.37 -7.39 -8.01
N PHE A 56 -15.19 -6.97 -7.03
CA PHE A 56 -15.29 -5.56 -6.63
C PHE A 56 -13.96 -4.98 -6.11
N ILE A 57 -13.13 -5.80 -5.46
CA ILE A 57 -11.78 -5.38 -5.03
C ILE A 57 -10.82 -5.36 -6.22
N ALA A 58 -10.87 -6.36 -7.10
CA ALA A 58 -9.90 -6.56 -8.16
C ALA A 58 -9.98 -5.47 -9.24
N VAL A 59 -11.18 -5.06 -9.66
CA VAL A 59 -11.38 -4.07 -10.73
C VAL A 59 -10.70 -2.72 -10.43
N PRO A 60 -10.94 -2.04 -9.29
CA PRO A 60 -10.26 -0.80 -8.97
C PRO A 60 -8.76 -0.99 -8.70
N SER A 61 -8.35 -2.16 -8.18
CA SER A 61 -6.94 -2.50 -7.96
C SER A 61 -6.15 -2.55 -9.27
N LEU A 62 -6.65 -3.32 -10.25
CA LEU A 62 -6.01 -3.46 -11.56
C LEU A 62 -5.96 -2.14 -12.31
N ARG A 63 -7.05 -1.36 -12.29
CA ARG A 63 -7.07 -0.02 -12.88
C ARG A 63 -5.98 0.86 -12.29
N LEU A 64 -5.82 0.84 -10.96
CA LEU A 64 -4.80 1.65 -10.28
C LEU A 64 -3.39 1.18 -10.66
N LEU A 65 -3.16 -0.13 -10.72
CA LEU A 65 -1.88 -0.71 -11.14
C LEU A 65 -1.46 -0.21 -12.53
N TYR A 66 -2.36 -0.27 -13.51
CA TYR A 66 -2.08 0.22 -14.86
C TYR A 66 -1.82 1.73 -14.89
N LEU A 67 -2.57 2.53 -14.12
CA LEU A 67 -2.33 3.97 -14.01
C LEU A 67 -0.98 4.32 -13.36
N MET A 68 -0.44 3.44 -12.50
CA MET A 68 0.89 3.63 -11.90
C MET A 68 2.02 3.24 -12.84
N ASP A 69 1.77 2.28 -13.73
CA ASP A 69 2.76 1.80 -14.70
C ASP A 69 2.86 2.71 -15.94
N GLU A 70 1.86 3.57 -16.19
CA GLU A 70 1.93 4.59 -17.22
C GLU A 70 3.05 5.61 -16.94
N ILE A 71 4.22 5.38 -17.55
CA ILE A 71 5.35 6.31 -17.51
C ILE A 71 5.04 7.48 -18.44
N ASN A 72 4.61 8.60 -17.86
CA ASN A 72 4.58 9.87 -18.56
C ASN A 72 5.99 10.30 -18.98
N ASN A 73 6.11 11.05 -20.07
CA ASN A 73 7.37 11.63 -20.55
C ASN A 73 8.06 12.42 -19.42
N PRO A 74 9.15 11.90 -18.82
CA PRO A 74 9.78 12.57 -17.69
C PRO A 74 10.61 13.76 -18.16
N THR A 75 10.63 14.82 -17.36
CA THR A 75 11.45 16.02 -17.63
C THR A 75 12.84 15.93 -17.00
N LEU A 76 13.03 15.06 -16.01
CA LEU A 76 14.28 14.85 -15.30
C LEU A 76 14.45 13.37 -14.97
N THR A 77 15.70 12.90 -15.06
CA THR A 77 16.14 11.58 -14.64
C THR A 77 17.10 11.71 -13.45
N LEU A 78 16.78 11.02 -12.34
CA LEU A 78 17.66 10.89 -11.18
C LEU A 78 17.99 9.42 -10.97
N LYS A 79 19.27 9.10 -10.91
CA LYS A 79 19.75 7.75 -10.63
C LYS A 79 20.10 7.63 -9.15
N THR A 80 19.63 6.55 -8.55
CA THR A 80 19.78 6.24 -7.12
C THR A 80 20.56 4.94 -6.96
N ILE A 81 21.71 5.01 -6.31
CA ILE A 81 22.56 3.84 -6.09
C ILE A 81 22.59 3.58 -4.58
N GLY A 82 22.05 2.42 -4.20
CA GLY A 82 22.10 1.96 -2.83
C GLY A 82 23.44 1.31 -2.50
N HIS A 83 24.11 1.82 -1.48
CA HIS A 83 25.32 1.23 -0.90
C HIS A 83 25.02 0.61 0.47
N GLN A 84 26.02 -0.02 1.10
CA GLN A 84 25.89 -0.47 2.48
C GLN A 84 25.73 0.73 3.42
N TRP A 85 24.48 0.97 3.85
CA TRP A 85 24.05 1.99 4.82
C TRP A 85 24.02 3.45 4.36
N TYR A 86 24.11 3.70 3.05
CA TYR A 86 23.93 5.04 2.49
C TYR A 86 23.44 4.98 1.05
N TRP A 87 23.01 6.12 0.53
CA TRP A 87 22.54 6.27 -0.84
C TRP A 87 23.43 7.28 -1.57
N SER A 88 23.73 7.02 -2.84
CA SER A 88 24.35 8.00 -3.72
C SER A 88 23.40 8.38 -4.84
N TYR A 89 23.39 9.66 -5.20
CA TYR A 89 22.45 10.24 -6.14
C TYR A 89 23.21 10.88 -7.30
N GLU A 90 22.82 10.55 -8.53
CA GLU A 90 23.43 11.05 -9.76
C GLU A 90 22.37 11.73 -10.63
N TYR A 91 22.58 13.00 -10.97
CA TYR A 91 21.74 13.75 -11.89
C TYR A 91 22.28 13.60 -13.31
N SER A 92 21.77 12.62 -14.06
CA SER A 92 22.26 12.28 -15.40
C SER A 92 22.03 13.36 -16.46
N ASP A 93 21.01 14.20 -16.30
CA ASP A 93 20.68 15.26 -17.27
C ASP A 93 21.51 16.53 -17.10
N PHE A 94 22.21 16.68 -15.96
CA PHE A 94 23.03 17.84 -15.64
C PHE A 94 24.53 17.52 -15.65
N ILE A 95 25.37 18.55 -15.59
CA ILE A 95 26.83 18.40 -15.57
C ILE A 95 27.26 17.76 -14.25
N LYS A 96 27.51 16.44 -14.27
CA LYS A 96 28.22 15.64 -13.26
C LYS A 96 27.94 16.07 -11.81
N VAL A 97 26.66 16.14 -11.44
CA VAL A 97 26.27 16.32 -10.05
C VAL A 97 26.03 14.94 -9.45
N GLU A 98 26.98 14.50 -8.64
CA GLU A 98 26.90 13.27 -7.85
C GLU A 98 27.24 13.59 -6.39
N PHE A 99 26.51 12.98 -5.45
CA PHE A 99 26.80 13.08 -4.02
C PHE A 99 26.27 11.87 -3.24
N ASP A 100 26.89 11.64 -2.09
CA ASP A 100 26.46 10.63 -1.11
C ASP A 100 25.57 11.27 -0.04
N SER A 101 24.58 10.50 0.43
CA SER A 101 23.62 10.86 1.46
C SER A 101 23.70 9.85 2.60
N TYR A 102 24.25 10.29 3.73
CA TYR A 102 24.37 9.54 4.98
C TYR A 102 23.36 10.02 6.02
N MET A 103 22.98 9.11 6.91
CA MET A 103 22.18 9.43 8.09
C MET A 103 23.01 10.26 9.08
N ILE A 104 22.46 11.36 9.58
CA ILE A 104 23.14 12.19 10.57
C ILE A 104 23.22 11.43 11.92
N PRO A 105 24.42 11.30 12.53
CA PRO A 105 24.58 10.68 13.84
C PRO A 105 23.80 11.43 14.93
N GLN A 106 23.29 10.70 15.92
CA GLN A 106 22.46 11.30 16.97
C GLN A 106 23.17 12.40 17.78
N ASN A 107 24.50 12.37 17.83
CA ASN A 107 25.30 13.38 18.52
C ASN A 107 25.40 14.71 17.75
N GLU A 108 25.14 14.69 16.44
CA GLU A 108 25.23 15.83 15.54
C GLU A 108 23.85 16.36 15.14
N LEU A 109 22.78 15.71 15.60
CA LEU A 109 21.40 16.09 15.32
C LEU A 109 21.06 17.45 15.93
N HIS A 110 20.47 18.32 15.13
CA HIS A 110 19.88 19.57 15.61
C HIS A 110 18.60 19.33 16.43
N ASN A 111 18.26 20.25 17.34
CA ASN A 111 17.10 20.11 18.25
C ASN A 111 15.73 19.90 17.56
N TYR A 112 15.60 20.27 16.28
CA TYR A 112 14.37 20.12 15.49
C TYR A 112 14.48 19.09 14.36
N SER A 113 15.53 18.26 14.37
CA SER A 113 15.75 17.22 13.38
C SER A 113 15.01 15.92 13.74
N PHE A 114 14.65 15.14 12.72
CA PHE A 114 14.00 13.84 12.90
C PHE A 114 15.04 12.74 13.09
N ARG A 115 14.98 12.09 14.25
CA ARG A 115 15.84 10.94 14.58
C ARG A 115 15.66 9.81 13.55
N LEU A 116 16.78 9.33 12.99
CA LEU A 116 16.86 8.27 11.98
C LEU A 116 16.25 8.58 10.60
N LEU A 117 15.84 9.83 10.35
CA LEU A 117 15.26 10.23 9.06
C LEU A 117 16.08 11.34 8.38
N ASP A 118 16.69 12.23 9.16
CA ASP A 118 17.50 13.30 8.59
C ASP A 118 18.86 12.79 8.07
N VAL A 119 19.22 13.34 6.91
CA VAL A 119 20.45 13.05 6.17
C VAL A 119 21.28 14.32 6.01
N ASP A 120 22.59 14.14 5.81
CA ASP A 120 23.53 15.23 5.56
C ASP A 120 23.22 15.99 4.25
N ASN A 121 23.11 15.26 3.14
CA ASN A 121 22.87 15.79 1.80
C ASN A 121 21.47 15.35 1.32
N ARG A 122 20.53 16.30 1.37
CA ARG A 122 19.16 16.05 0.89
C ARG A 122 19.10 16.11 -0.64
N THR A 123 18.37 15.17 -1.23
CA THR A 123 18.04 15.24 -2.65
C THR A 123 17.05 16.35 -2.94
N THR A 124 17.47 17.31 -3.75
CA THR A 124 16.63 18.44 -4.15
C THR A 124 16.06 18.16 -5.53
N LEU A 125 14.74 18.29 -5.66
CA LEU A 125 14.02 18.01 -6.89
C LEU A 125 13.00 19.13 -7.16
N PRO A 126 12.77 19.51 -8.43
CA PRO A 126 11.74 20.47 -8.78
C PRO A 126 10.34 19.93 -8.45
N THR A 127 9.47 20.81 -7.98
CA THR A 127 8.05 20.48 -7.72
C THR A 127 7.24 20.53 -9.02
N ASN A 128 6.12 19.80 -9.07
CA ASN A 128 5.17 19.77 -10.19
C ASN A 128 5.73 19.30 -11.55
N THR A 129 6.78 18.47 -11.55
CA THR A 129 7.35 17.88 -12.76
C THR A 129 7.40 16.36 -12.69
N PHE A 130 7.26 15.67 -13.82
CA PHE A 130 7.44 14.21 -13.87
C PHE A 130 8.92 13.86 -13.84
N ILE A 131 9.35 13.15 -12.79
CA ILE A 131 10.73 12.74 -12.58
C ILE A 131 10.80 11.23 -12.69
N ARG A 132 11.75 10.72 -13.48
CA ARG A 132 12.06 9.30 -13.54
C ARG A 132 13.19 9.01 -12.54
N MET A 133 12.92 8.12 -11.62
CA MET A 133 13.92 7.55 -10.71
C MET A 133 14.43 6.24 -11.29
N ILE A 134 15.75 6.04 -11.33
CA ILE A 134 16.42 4.83 -11.84
C ILE A 134 17.28 4.21 -10.74
#